data_AF-A0A818J4H8-F1
#
_entry.id   AF-A0A818J4H8-F1
#
_cell.length_a   1.000
_cell.length_b   1.000
_cell.length_c   1.000
_cell.angle_alpha   90.00
_cell.angle_beta   90.00
_cell.angle_gamma   90.00
#
_symmetry.space_group_name_H-M   'P 1'
#
loop_
_entity.id
_entity.type
_entity.pdbx_description
1 polymer ?
#
loop_
_entity_poly.entity_id
_entity_poly.type
_entity_poly.pdbx_seq_one_letter_code
_entity_poly.pdbx_strand_id
1 'polypeptide(L)'
;MGMTNNKTQCFTCNKEKTIYSCKGCSNRFSFTDVAEQKQLLNEELQHITEDYDQFKQRINEQKQNPQNDALIKQIDQWERNSIEKVQEKAQNWREIVLKYSPTVINDIEMKLDGLSEQIKQIQKENDFNETKLNYLRNQLMTITEEFNNPPNISIEQDSRSFINEISFISSKKPKWDKWKQNAITVAGGNKQGQELNQLSGPMGIFIDKNKNIFIADYDNHRIVEWKYNAKEGQIIAGGHGRGDRMDQLDHPTDVIVDQQNHSIIIADWGNRRVIQWLNQDQQILIDNIYCMGLAMDKHGFLYVSDWKKNEVRRWNIGEYNNEGIKVAGGNGQGDQLNQLSSPTFIFVDEHQSIYVSDNNNHRVMKWRKDAKKGRIVAGGNGKGQNLDQLFGPRGVIVDDLNQIYIADRRNHRIMRWCEGKEEGETVVAENGEGNQLNGPTGLSFDDEGNLYVVDCENRRIQKFEIIL
;
A
#
# COMPACT_ATOMS: atom_id res chain seq x y z
N MET A 1 60.68 28.29 -70.23
CA MET A 1 59.58 28.99 -69.52
C MET A 1 59.37 28.32 -68.17
N GLY A 2 59.53 29.05 -67.08
CA GLY A 2 59.00 28.76 -65.73
C GLY A 2 59.61 27.58 -64.95
N MET A 3 60.53 27.87 -64.00
CA MET A 3 60.74 27.01 -62.84
C MET A 3 59.48 27.04 -61.96
N THR A 4 58.91 25.89 -61.65
CA THR A 4 58.18 25.66 -60.39
C THR A 4 58.72 24.40 -59.73
N ASN A 5 59.68 24.63 -58.81
CA ASN A 5 60.09 23.66 -57.80
C ASN A 5 58.89 23.41 -56.87
N ASN A 6 58.02 22.46 -57.20
CA ASN A 6 57.05 21.96 -56.23
C ASN A 6 57.70 20.87 -55.36
N LYS A 7 58.67 21.30 -54.56
CA LYS A 7 59.09 20.51 -53.40
C LYS A 7 57.93 20.48 -52.43
N THR A 8 57.51 19.29 -52.03
CA THR A 8 56.32 19.11 -51.19
C THR A 8 56.71 18.41 -49.89
N GLN A 9 56.22 18.90 -48.76
CA GLN A 9 56.57 18.42 -47.41
C GLN A 9 55.85 17.11 -47.09
N CYS A 10 56.56 16.22 -46.41
CA CYS A 10 55.96 15.02 -45.86
C CYS A 10 55.07 15.34 -44.66
N PHE A 11 53.86 14.78 -44.61
CA PHE A 11 52.87 15.00 -43.55
C PHE A 11 53.40 14.67 -42.14
N THR A 12 54.16 13.57 -41.98
CA THR A 12 54.59 13.09 -40.66
C THR A 12 55.83 13.83 -40.12
N CYS A 13 56.86 14.05 -40.96
CA CYS A 13 58.14 14.62 -40.51
C CYS A 13 58.39 16.08 -40.93
N ASN A 14 57.49 16.68 -41.73
CA ASN A 14 57.53 18.06 -42.22
C ASN A 14 58.80 18.47 -43.00
N LYS A 15 59.60 17.50 -43.46
CA LYS A 15 60.81 17.72 -44.27
C LYS A 15 60.51 17.56 -45.77
N GLU A 16 61.21 18.32 -46.61
CA GLU A 16 61.16 18.17 -48.06
C GLU A 16 61.90 16.90 -48.50
N LYS A 17 61.17 15.94 -49.07
CA LYS A 17 61.70 14.68 -49.61
C LYS A 17 60.88 14.24 -50.83
N THR A 18 61.32 13.20 -51.54
CA THR A 18 60.47 12.52 -52.53
C THR A 18 59.27 11.91 -51.79
N ILE A 19 58.07 12.37 -52.13
CA ILE A 19 56.82 11.99 -51.46
C ILE A 19 55.88 11.22 -52.39
N TYR A 20 55.05 10.37 -51.79
CA TYR A 20 54.04 9.56 -52.43
C TYR A 20 52.66 9.92 -51.87
N SER A 21 51.66 10.00 -52.73
CA SER A 21 50.28 10.30 -52.34
C SER A 21 49.56 9.06 -51.81
N CYS A 22 49.02 9.12 -50.59
CA CYS A 22 48.14 8.08 -50.08
C CYS A 22 46.72 8.27 -50.66
N LYS A 23 46.25 7.27 -51.42
CA LYS A 23 44.91 7.31 -52.04
C LYS A 23 43.76 7.26 -51.02
N GLY A 24 44.00 6.76 -49.80
CA GLY A 24 42.96 6.54 -48.79
C GLY A 24 42.70 7.72 -47.85
N CYS A 25 43.64 8.65 -47.68
CA CYS A 25 43.51 9.76 -46.72
C CYS A 25 43.94 11.14 -47.25
N SER A 26 44.16 11.26 -48.57
CA SER A 26 44.56 12.50 -49.28
C SER A 26 45.90 13.11 -48.85
N ASN A 27 46.60 12.53 -47.86
CA ASN A 27 47.89 13.00 -47.36
C ASN A 27 49.07 12.47 -48.21
N ARG A 28 50.22 13.15 -48.12
CA ARG A 28 51.45 12.76 -48.83
C ARG A 28 52.58 12.47 -47.85
N PHE A 29 53.26 11.36 -48.07
CA PHE A 29 54.23 10.78 -47.14
C PHE A 29 55.55 10.47 -47.83
N SER A 30 56.68 10.48 -47.11
CA SER A 30 57.94 9.96 -47.64
C SER A 30 57.88 8.42 -47.70
N PHE A 31 58.73 7.79 -48.52
CA PHE A 31 58.71 6.32 -48.69
C PHE A 31 58.82 5.55 -47.36
N THR A 32 59.70 6.00 -46.46
CA THR A 32 59.87 5.43 -45.11
C THR A 32 58.63 5.62 -44.24
N ASP A 33 58.01 6.80 -44.28
CA ASP A 33 56.83 7.10 -43.46
C ASP A 33 55.59 6.33 -43.97
N VAL A 34 55.49 6.07 -45.28
CA VAL A 34 54.47 5.15 -45.84
C VAL A 34 54.66 3.74 -45.32
N ALA A 35 55.91 3.26 -45.23
CA ALA A 35 56.20 1.92 -44.74
C ALA A 35 55.85 1.78 -43.24
N GLU A 36 56.23 2.75 -42.42
CA GLU A 36 55.90 2.79 -40.98
C GLU A 36 54.39 2.90 -40.76
N GLN A 37 53.71 3.79 -41.49
CA GLN A 37 52.26 3.94 -41.36
C GLN A 37 51.50 2.71 -41.85
N LYS A 38 52.00 2.02 -42.88
CA LYS A 38 51.45 0.75 -43.32
C LYS A 38 51.66 -0.34 -42.26
N GLN A 39 52.78 -0.31 -41.53
CA GLN A 39 53.02 -1.22 -40.42
C GLN A 39 52.04 -0.96 -39.27
N LEU A 40 51.86 0.29 -38.85
CA LEU A 40 50.88 0.66 -37.81
C LEU A 40 49.45 0.28 -38.20
N LEU A 41 49.04 0.54 -39.45
CA LEU A 41 47.73 0.13 -39.95
C LEU A 41 47.57 -1.38 -40.02
N ASN A 42 48.65 -2.13 -40.29
CA ASN A 42 48.64 -3.59 -40.23
C ASN A 42 48.51 -4.09 -38.78
N GLU A 43 49.16 -3.43 -37.82
CA GLU A 43 49.04 -3.74 -36.38
C GLU A 43 47.61 -3.44 -35.88
N GLU A 44 47.02 -2.30 -36.25
CA GLU A 44 45.60 -2.00 -35.95
C GLU A 44 44.65 -2.99 -36.62
N LEU A 45 44.89 -3.36 -37.88
CA LEU A 45 44.10 -4.38 -38.57
C LEU A 45 44.23 -5.75 -37.90
N GLN A 46 45.42 -6.08 -37.40
CA GLN A 46 45.65 -7.30 -36.63
C GLN A 46 44.85 -7.27 -35.33
N HIS A 47 44.87 -6.17 -34.57
CA HIS A 47 44.03 -6.02 -33.37
C HIS A 47 42.54 -6.15 -33.68
N ILE A 48 42.05 -5.50 -34.75
CA ILE A 48 40.65 -5.64 -35.19
C ILE A 48 40.34 -7.10 -35.57
N THR A 49 41.30 -7.81 -36.19
CA THR A 49 41.15 -9.22 -36.55
C THR A 49 41.10 -10.12 -35.31
N GLU A 50 41.95 -9.86 -34.32
CA GLU A 50 41.96 -10.54 -33.02
C GLU A 50 40.64 -10.30 -32.26
N ASP A 51 40.16 -9.06 -32.21
CA ASP A 51 38.87 -8.71 -31.61
C ASP A 51 37.71 -9.37 -32.34
N TYR A 52 37.75 -9.41 -33.68
CA TYR A 52 36.77 -10.12 -34.50
C TYR A 52 36.76 -11.61 -34.20
N ASP A 53 37.93 -12.24 -34.12
CA ASP A 53 38.06 -13.67 -33.82
C ASP A 53 37.60 -13.98 -32.40
N GLN A 54 37.94 -13.14 -31.41
CA GLN A 54 37.42 -13.25 -30.04
C GLN A 54 35.89 -13.09 -29.99
N PHE A 55 35.34 -12.13 -30.72
CA PHE A 55 33.90 -11.91 -30.78
C PHE A 55 33.19 -13.10 -31.45
N LYS A 56 33.76 -13.62 -32.54
CA LYS A 56 33.26 -14.81 -33.24
C LYS A 56 33.37 -16.07 -32.38
N GLN A 57 34.42 -16.18 -31.58
CA GLN A 57 34.57 -17.24 -30.60
C GLN A 57 33.48 -17.13 -29.52
N ARG A 58 33.25 -15.95 -28.93
CA ARG A 58 32.15 -15.73 -27.99
C ARG A 58 30.79 -16.08 -28.58
N ILE A 59 30.54 -15.71 -29.84
CA ILE A 59 29.31 -16.11 -30.56
C ILE A 59 29.22 -17.64 -30.69
N ASN A 60 30.32 -18.31 -31.05
CA ASN A 60 30.32 -19.77 -31.18
C ASN A 60 30.15 -20.47 -29.82
N GLU A 61 30.78 -19.96 -28.75
CA GLU A 61 30.60 -20.45 -27.39
C GLU A 61 29.15 -20.28 -26.91
N GLN A 62 28.52 -19.14 -27.20
CA GLN A 62 27.11 -18.89 -26.90
C GLN A 62 26.17 -19.78 -27.76
N LYS A 63 26.54 -20.08 -29.02
CA LYS A 63 25.82 -21.06 -29.85
C LYS A 63 25.93 -22.49 -29.33
N GLN A 64 27.10 -22.87 -28.80
CA GLN A 64 27.34 -24.21 -28.27
C GLN A 64 26.75 -24.39 -26.88
N ASN A 65 26.72 -23.33 -26.07
CA ASN A 65 26.09 -23.32 -24.76
C ASN A 65 25.17 -22.10 -24.58
N PRO A 66 23.93 -22.17 -25.08
CA PRO A 66 22.95 -21.09 -24.98
C PRO A 66 22.65 -20.65 -23.54
N GLN A 67 22.90 -21.52 -22.56
CA GLN A 67 22.72 -21.23 -21.12
C GLN A 67 23.72 -20.18 -20.59
N ASN A 68 24.80 -19.92 -21.32
CA ASN A 68 25.77 -18.88 -20.94
C ASN A 68 25.36 -17.46 -21.35
N ASP A 69 24.28 -17.32 -22.13
CA ASP A 69 23.70 -16.05 -22.53
C ASP A 69 23.32 -15.21 -21.30
N ALA A 70 23.68 -13.93 -21.31
CA ALA A 70 23.42 -13.03 -20.21
C ALA A 70 21.92 -12.84 -19.91
N LEU A 71 21.06 -12.92 -20.93
CA LEU A 71 19.60 -12.86 -20.78
C LEU A 71 19.06 -14.17 -20.20
N ILE A 72 19.62 -15.33 -20.60
CA ILE A 72 19.25 -16.62 -20.02
C ILE A 72 19.64 -16.67 -18.54
N LYS A 73 20.84 -16.19 -18.17
CA LYS A 73 21.24 -16.07 -16.76
C LYS A 73 20.33 -15.16 -15.94
N GLN A 74 19.78 -14.10 -16.54
CA GLN A 74 18.79 -13.25 -15.89
C GLN A 74 17.45 -13.97 -15.69
N ILE A 75 17.02 -14.77 -16.67
CA ILE A 75 15.83 -15.62 -16.57
C ILE A 75 16.04 -16.67 -15.48
N ASP A 76 17.17 -17.37 -15.46
CA ASP A 76 17.50 -18.37 -14.44
C ASP A 76 17.55 -17.75 -13.04
N GLN A 77 18.09 -16.53 -12.91
CA GLN A 77 18.09 -15.83 -11.63
C GLN A 77 16.69 -15.42 -11.20
N TRP A 78 15.86 -14.95 -12.14
CA TRP A 78 14.47 -14.63 -11.87
C TRP A 78 13.67 -15.88 -11.47
N GLU A 79 13.91 -17.01 -12.14
CA GLU A 79 13.30 -18.31 -11.83
C GLU A 79 13.69 -18.75 -10.41
N ARG A 80 14.99 -18.75 -10.08
CA ARG A 80 15.47 -19.08 -8.72
C ARG A 80 14.82 -18.20 -7.66
N ASN A 81 14.84 -16.89 -7.84
CA ASN A 81 14.25 -15.95 -6.89
C ASN A 81 12.72 -16.16 -6.75
N SER A 82 12.05 -16.57 -7.82
CA SER A 82 10.62 -16.84 -7.81
C SER A 82 10.31 -18.14 -7.07
N ILE A 83 11.09 -19.20 -7.32
CA ILE A 83 10.99 -20.48 -6.61
C ILE A 83 11.25 -20.30 -5.11
N GLU A 84 12.30 -19.56 -4.74
CA GLU A 84 12.64 -19.29 -3.33
C GLU A 84 11.48 -18.61 -2.60
N LYS A 85 10.85 -17.59 -3.21
CA LYS A 85 9.68 -16.92 -2.64
C LYS A 85 8.47 -17.85 -2.48
N VAL A 86 8.25 -18.74 -3.44
CA VAL A 86 7.18 -19.76 -3.34
C VAL A 86 7.47 -20.73 -2.21
N GLN A 87 8.73 -21.18 -2.07
CA GLN A 87 9.15 -22.09 -1.02
C GLN A 87 9.04 -21.44 0.37
N GLU A 88 9.45 -20.18 0.51
CA GLU A 88 9.32 -19.39 1.74
C GLU A 88 7.85 -19.25 2.15
N LYS A 89 6.97 -18.87 1.22
CA LYS A 89 5.52 -18.82 1.47
C LYS A 89 4.95 -20.18 1.86
N ALA A 90 5.31 -21.24 1.14
CA ALA A 90 4.87 -22.59 1.46
C ALA A 90 5.35 -23.03 2.85
N GLN A 91 6.56 -22.65 3.25
CA GLN A 91 7.11 -22.95 4.56
C GLN A 91 6.36 -22.21 5.67
N ASN A 92 6.08 -20.91 5.49
CA ASN A 92 5.25 -20.14 6.41
C ASN A 92 3.86 -20.77 6.59
N TRP A 93 3.22 -21.19 5.48
CA TRP A 93 1.93 -21.90 5.57
C TRP A 93 2.02 -23.23 6.32
N ARG A 94 3.10 -23.99 6.16
CA ARG A 94 3.30 -25.23 6.95
C ARG A 94 3.41 -24.93 8.44
N GLU A 95 4.15 -23.89 8.82
CA GLU A 95 4.30 -23.48 10.22
C GLU A 95 2.96 -23.06 10.83
N ILE A 96 2.14 -22.34 10.05
CA ILE A 96 0.77 -21.99 10.43
C ILE A 96 -0.07 -23.26 10.67
N VAL A 97 -0.08 -24.22 9.75
CA VAL A 97 -0.82 -25.49 9.92
C VAL A 97 -0.38 -26.24 11.18
N LEU A 98 0.93 -26.33 11.41
CA LEU A 98 1.49 -27.00 12.59
C LEU A 98 1.10 -26.30 13.90
N LYS A 99 0.90 -24.97 13.88
CA LYS A 99 0.45 -24.20 15.04
C LYS A 99 -1.03 -24.43 15.38
N TYR A 100 -1.89 -24.61 14.37
CA TYR A 100 -3.34 -24.78 14.56
C TYR A 100 -3.78 -26.24 14.76
N SER A 101 -2.97 -27.21 14.30
CA SER A 101 -3.28 -28.64 14.41
C SER A 101 -3.57 -29.13 15.84
N PRO A 102 -2.83 -28.71 16.90
CA PRO A 102 -3.14 -29.14 18.27
C PRO A 102 -4.52 -28.73 18.76
N THR A 103 -5.01 -27.54 18.38
CA THR A 103 -6.34 -27.06 18.78
C THR A 103 -7.45 -27.90 18.17
N VAL A 104 -7.34 -28.23 16.88
CA VAL A 104 -8.30 -29.10 16.18
C VAL A 104 -8.32 -30.50 16.82
N ILE A 105 -7.14 -31.03 17.16
CA ILE A 105 -7.02 -32.33 17.83
C ILE A 105 -7.72 -32.30 19.19
N ASN A 106 -7.47 -31.27 20.01
CA ASN A 106 -8.11 -31.12 21.32
C ASN A 106 -9.65 -31.03 21.21
N ASP A 107 -10.17 -30.29 20.23
CA ASP A 107 -11.62 -30.16 20.01
C ASP A 107 -12.26 -31.51 19.64
N ILE A 108 -11.57 -32.30 18.79
CA ILE A 108 -12.01 -33.66 18.42
C ILE A 108 -11.95 -34.60 19.61
N GLU A 109 -10.88 -34.53 20.42
CA GLU A 109 -10.74 -35.32 21.66
C GLU A 109 -11.89 -35.02 22.63
N MET A 110 -12.22 -33.75 22.86
CA MET A 110 -13.36 -33.36 23.72
C MET A 110 -14.70 -33.91 23.21
N LYS A 111 -14.93 -33.91 21.90
CA LYS A 111 -16.16 -34.47 21.30
C LYS A 111 -16.21 -36.00 21.45
N LEU A 112 -15.08 -36.68 21.28
CA LEU A 112 -14.98 -38.12 21.50
C LEU A 112 -15.20 -38.50 22.97
N ASP A 113 -14.68 -37.72 23.91
CA ASP A 113 -14.92 -37.91 25.34
C ASP A 113 -16.40 -37.76 25.70
N GLY A 114 -17.07 -36.74 25.15
CA GLY A 114 -18.51 -36.54 25.31
C GLY A 114 -19.33 -37.70 24.75
N LEU A 115 -18.95 -38.23 23.58
CA LEU A 115 -19.60 -39.40 22.99
C LEU A 115 -19.38 -40.66 23.84
N SER A 116 -18.17 -40.85 24.36
CA SER A 116 -17.80 -41.94 25.27
C SER A 116 -18.69 -41.96 26.52
N GLU A 117 -18.95 -40.79 27.11
CA GLU A 117 -19.79 -40.69 28.30
C GLU A 117 -21.26 -40.99 28.01
N GLN A 118 -21.78 -40.55 26.85
CA GLN A 118 -23.12 -40.90 26.41
C GLN A 118 -23.28 -42.41 26.19
N ILE A 119 -22.27 -43.08 25.60
CA ILE A 119 -22.25 -44.52 25.42
C ILE A 119 -22.32 -45.24 26.78
N LYS A 120 -21.50 -44.82 27.75
CA LYS A 120 -21.53 -45.40 29.11
C LYS A 120 -22.88 -45.22 29.79
N GLN A 121 -23.50 -44.05 29.64
CA GLN A 121 -24.81 -43.77 30.24
C GLN A 121 -25.90 -44.69 29.65
N ILE A 122 -25.94 -44.83 28.32
CA ILE A 122 -26.87 -45.73 27.64
C ILE A 122 -26.66 -47.18 28.09
N GLN A 123 -25.40 -47.62 28.24
CA GLN A 123 -25.06 -48.95 28.74
C GLN A 123 -25.54 -49.17 30.17
N LYS A 124 -25.38 -48.17 31.04
CA LYS A 124 -25.81 -48.25 32.45
C LYS A 124 -27.33 -48.28 32.60
N GLU A 125 -28.04 -47.54 31.76
CA GLU A 125 -29.50 -47.47 31.77
C GLU A 125 -30.17 -48.66 31.07
N ASN A 126 -29.40 -49.51 30.35
CA ASN A 126 -29.93 -50.55 29.46
C ASN A 126 -30.94 -50.01 28.41
N ASP A 127 -30.87 -48.71 28.10
CA ASP A 127 -31.82 -48.03 27.20
C ASP A 127 -31.31 -48.07 25.76
N PHE A 128 -31.16 -49.28 25.24
CA PHE A 128 -30.73 -49.52 23.87
C PHE A 128 -31.94 -49.54 22.94
N ASN A 129 -32.05 -48.55 22.07
CA ASN A 129 -33.01 -48.52 20.99
C ASN A 129 -32.37 -48.01 19.69
N GLU A 130 -33.00 -48.34 18.57
CA GLU A 130 -32.49 -48.02 17.23
C GLU A 130 -32.26 -46.52 17.02
N THR A 131 -33.13 -45.69 17.59
CA THR A 131 -33.01 -44.22 17.55
C THR A 131 -31.74 -43.74 18.26
N LYS A 132 -31.45 -44.24 19.47
CA LYS A 132 -30.24 -43.89 20.23
C LYS A 132 -28.96 -44.38 19.55
N LEU A 133 -28.97 -45.59 18.98
CA LEU A 133 -27.83 -46.12 18.24
C LEU A 133 -27.55 -45.32 16.96
N ASN A 134 -28.59 -44.93 16.22
CA ASN A 134 -28.44 -44.10 15.03
C ASN A 134 -27.98 -42.67 15.39
N TYR A 135 -28.43 -42.12 16.52
CA TYR A 135 -27.94 -40.85 17.03
C TYR A 135 -26.42 -40.88 17.31
N LEU A 136 -25.93 -41.90 18.02
CA LEU A 136 -24.50 -42.07 18.29
C LEU A 136 -23.68 -42.28 17.01
N ARG A 137 -24.18 -43.07 16.05
CA ARG A 137 -23.53 -43.27 14.74
C ARG A 137 -23.42 -41.97 13.96
N ASN A 138 -24.47 -41.16 13.94
CA ASN A 138 -24.46 -39.87 13.25
C ASN A 138 -23.46 -38.91 13.91
N GLN A 139 -23.40 -38.86 15.24
CA GLN A 139 -22.41 -38.06 15.97
C GLN A 139 -20.97 -38.48 15.62
N LEU A 140 -20.69 -39.79 15.65
CA LEU A 140 -19.37 -40.33 15.28
C LEU A 140 -19.02 -40.03 13.81
N MET A 141 -19.98 -40.13 12.90
CA MET A 141 -19.79 -39.81 11.49
C MET A 141 -19.44 -38.32 11.31
N THR A 142 -20.14 -37.42 12.00
CA THR A 142 -19.83 -35.99 12.01
C THR A 142 -18.45 -35.68 12.57
N ILE A 143 -18.05 -36.28 13.70
CA ILE A 143 -16.70 -36.13 14.26
C ILE A 143 -15.64 -36.65 13.27
N THR A 144 -15.92 -37.76 12.59
CA THR A 144 -15.02 -38.34 11.59
C THR A 144 -14.88 -37.43 10.36
N GLU A 145 -15.96 -36.82 9.91
CA GLU A 145 -15.94 -35.85 8.80
C GLU A 145 -15.15 -34.60 9.19
N GLU A 146 -15.33 -34.07 10.41
CA GLU A 146 -14.57 -32.93 10.93
C GLU A 146 -13.08 -33.24 11.13
N PHE A 147 -12.71 -34.47 11.50
CA PHE A 147 -11.30 -34.85 11.64
C PHE A 147 -10.60 -34.92 10.27
N ASN A 148 -11.26 -35.50 9.26
CA ASN A 148 -10.70 -35.66 7.93
C ASN A 148 -10.75 -34.38 7.10
N ASN A 149 -11.78 -33.56 7.31
CA ASN A 149 -11.98 -32.28 6.66
C ASN A 149 -12.23 -31.23 7.74
N PRO A 150 -11.17 -30.80 8.46
CA PRO A 150 -11.31 -29.82 9.51
C PRO A 150 -11.96 -28.56 8.94
N PRO A 151 -13.10 -28.11 9.50
CA PRO A 151 -13.90 -27.03 8.94
C PRO A 151 -13.18 -25.68 8.97
N ASN A 152 -11.92 -25.63 9.41
CA ASN A 152 -11.08 -24.46 9.65
C ASN A 152 -9.84 -24.36 8.74
N ILE A 153 -9.54 -25.39 7.91
CA ILE A 153 -8.32 -25.44 7.08
C ILE A 153 -8.68 -25.88 5.66
N SER A 154 -8.47 -25.01 4.67
CA SER A 154 -8.45 -25.41 3.25
C SER A 154 -7.19 -24.88 2.55
N ILE A 155 -6.67 -25.71 1.64
CA ILE A 155 -5.53 -25.38 0.77
C ILE A 155 -6.10 -25.18 -0.63
N GLU A 156 -6.03 -23.97 -1.15
CA GLU A 156 -6.41 -23.68 -2.54
C GLU A 156 -5.17 -23.38 -3.39
N GLN A 157 -5.23 -23.80 -4.66
CA GLN A 157 -4.23 -23.48 -5.66
C GLN A 157 -4.76 -22.31 -6.50
N ASP A 158 -4.13 -21.15 -6.42
CA ASP A 158 -4.48 -20.00 -7.25
C ASP A 158 -3.79 -20.10 -8.62
N SER A 159 -4.58 -20.29 -9.67
CA SER A 159 -4.14 -20.39 -11.07
C SER A 159 -4.10 -19.03 -11.80
N ARG A 160 -4.35 -17.90 -11.12
CA ARG A 160 -4.50 -16.58 -11.75
C ARG A 160 -3.16 -15.85 -12.00
N SER A 161 -2.06 -16.44 -11.57
CA SER A 161 -0.68 -15.95 -11.79
C SER A 161 0.11 -16.96 -12.63
N PHE A 162 1.18 -16.53 -13.31
CA PHE A 162 2.07 -17.43 -14.09
C PHE A 162 2.77 -18.46 -13.18
N ILE A 163 2.72 -18.25 -11.87
CA ILE A 163 3.19 -19.14 -10.81
C ILE A 163 1.95 -19.69 -10.08
N ASN A 164 1.84 -21.01 -9.95
CA ASN A 164 0.85 -21.63 -9.08
C ASN A 164 1.14 -21.22 -7.63
N GLU A 165 0.30 -20.38 -7.05
CA GLU A 165 0.45 -19.93 -5.67
C GLU A 165 -0.46 -20.77 -4.77
N ILE A 166 0.10 -21.28 -3.67
CA ILE A 166 -0.70 -21.95 -2.63
C ILE A 166 -1.23 -20.87 -1.70
N SER A 167 -2.55 -20.77 -1.62
CA SER A 167 -3.24 -19.90 -0.68
C SER A 167 -3.84 -20.73 0.46
N PHE A 168 -3.60 -20.29 1.68
CA PHE A 168 -4.30 -20.77 2.86
C PHE A 168 -5.56 -19.94 3.04
N ILE A 169 -6.71 -20.60 3.07
CA ILE A 169 -7.95 -19.98 3.52
C ILE A 169 -8.27 -20.62 4.86
N SER A 170 -7.95 -19.90 5.94
CA SER A 170 -8.60 -20.16 7.23
C SER A 170 -10.09 -19.94 7.01
N SER A 171 -10.92 -20.94 7.28
CA SER A 171 -12.38 -20.78 7.34
C SER A 171 -12.87 -20.30 8.72
N LYS A 172 -11.94 -19.93 9.62
CA LYS A 172 -12.08 -18.62 10.26
C LYS A 172 -11.33 -17.58 9.42
N LYS A 173 -11.93 -17.20 8.30
CA LYS A 173 -11.85 -15.78 7.94
C LYS A 173 -12.44 -15.08 9.16
N PRO A 174 -11.88 -13.99 9.69
CA PRO A 174 -12.80 -13.00 10.21
C PRO A 174 -13.75 -12.78 9.04
N LYS A 175 -15.01 -13.19 9.17
CA LYS A 175 -16.02 -12.55 8.37
C LYS A 175 -15.98 -11.10 8.84
N TRP A 176 -15.14 -10.28 8.22
CA TRP A 176 -15.31 -8.83 8.22
C TRP A 176 -16.64 -8.43 7.56
N ASP A 177 -17.44 -9.42 7.15
CA ASP A 177 -18.77 -9.27 6.59
C ASP A 177 -19.77 -8.65 7.56
N LYS A 178 -19.58 -8.71 8.89
CA LYS A 178 -20.46 -7.97 9.81
C LYS A 178 -19.72 -7.48 11.06
N TRP A 179 -19.55 -6.16 11.15
CA TRP A 179 -19.49 -5.53 12.46
C TRP A 179 -20.85 -5.62 13.15
N LYS A 180 -20.88 -5.53 14.49
CA LYS A 180 -22.12 -5.31 15.23
C LYS A 180 -22.79 -4.08 14.65
N GLN A 181 -24.07 -4.21 14.26
CA GLN A 181 -24.84 -3.13 13.64
C GLN A 181 -24.95 -1.90 14.55
N ASN A 182 -24.87 -2.13 15.87
CA ASN A 182 -24.81 -1.06 16.85
C ASN A 182 -23.37 -0.68 17.14
N ALA A 183 -22.99 0.51 16.69
CA ALA A 183 -21.75 1.13 17.09
C ALA A 183 -21.81 1.66 18.52
N ILE A 184 -20.62 1.81 19.11
CA ILE A 184 -20.41 2.44 20.40
C ILE A 184 -19.76 3.79 20.14
N THR A 185 -20.32 4.86 20.70
CA THR A 185 -19.64 6.16 20.70
C THR A 185 -18.47 6.10 21.68
N VAL A 186 -17.25 6.21 21.16
CA VAL A 186 -16.00 6.07 21.94
C VAL A 186 -15.32 7.41 22.22
N ALA A 187 -15.67 8.47 21.48
CA ALA A 187 -15.24 9.84 21.74
C ALA A 187 -16.29 10.84 21.21
N GLY A 188 -16.41 11.99 21.87
CA GLY A 188 -17.38 13.04 21.51
C GLY A 188 -18.85 12.67 21.81
N GLY A 189 -19.78 13.21 21.02
CA GLY A 189 -21.23 12.98 21.17
C GLY A 189 -21.93 13.85 22.23
N ASN A 190 -21.20 14.70 22.97
CA ASN A 190 -21.72 15.52 24.07
C ASN A 190 -22.10 16.95 23.64
N LYS A 191 -22.78 17.10 22.50
CA LYS A 191 -23.04 18.38 21.80
C LYS A 191 -21.74 19.04 21.30
N GLN A 192 -21.90 20.04 20.45
CA GLN A 192 -20.76 20.85 20.00
C GLN A 192 -20.26 21.75 21.11
N GLY A 193 -18.95 21.84 21.21
CA GLY A 193 -18.26 22.80 22.05
C GLY A 193 -16.77 22.45 22.12
N GLN A 194 -16.09 23.11 23.06
CA GLN A 194 -14.64 23.08 23.21
C GLN A 194 -14.19 22.30 24.45
N GLU A 195 -15.13 21.75 25.23
CA GLU A 195 -14.79 20.92 26.39
C GLU A 195 -14.04 19.65 25.97
N LEU A 196 -13.32 19.04 26.92
CA LEU A 196 -12.50 17.86 26.67
C LEU A 196 -13.32 16.61 26.32
N ASN A 197 -14.62 16.60 26.60
CA ASN A 197 -15.53 15.53 26.20
C ASN A 197 -16.34 15.86 24.92
N GLN A 198 -16.01 16.96 24.23
CA GLN A 198 -16.72 17.47 23.05
C GLN A 198 -15.80 17.54 21.82
N LEU A 199 -16.40 17.41 20.64
CA LEU A 199 -15.75 17.57 19.34
C LEU A 199 -16.56 18.55 18.48
N SER A 200 -15.90 19.21 17.54
CA SER A 200 -16.49 20.10 16.54
C SER A 200 -15.87 19.84 15.17
N GLY A 201 -16.66 19.24 14.28
CA GLY A 201 -16.25 18.91 12.92
C GLY A 201 -15.07 17.94 12.83
N PRO A 202 -14.97 16.87 13.65
CA PRO A 202 -13.80 16.00 13.61
C PRO A 202 -13.60 15.43 12.20
N MET A 203 -12.34 15.34 11.75
CA MET A 203 -12.01 14.95 10.38
C MET A 203 -11.14 13.70 10.29
N GLY A 204 -9.85 13.81 10.60
CA GLY A 204 -8.92 12.68 10.59
C GLY A 204 -8.89 11.95 11.93
N ILE A 205 -8.53 10.68 11.87
CA ILE A 205 -8.38 9.80 13.02
C ILE A 205 -7.19 8.88 12.82
N PHE A 206 -6.46 8.63 13.90
CA PHE A 206 -5.44 7.60 13.96
C PHE A 206 -5.60 6.82 15.27
N ILE A 207 -5.36 5.51 15.21
CA ILE A 207 -5.43 4.62 16.38
C ILE A 207 -4.08 3.96 16.56
N ASP A 208 -3.52 4.07 17.76
CA ASP A 208 -2.27 3.39 18.10
C ASP A 208 -2.51 1.96 18.59
N LYS A 209 -1.43 1.21 18.81
CA LYS A 209 -1.45 -0.17 19.32
C LYS A 209 -2.04 -0.30 20.73
N ASN A 210 -2.12 0.81 21.48
CA ASN A 210 -2.72 0.86 22.81
C ASN A 210 -4.22 1.22 22.76
N LYS A 211 -4.79 1.32 21.56
CA LYS A 211 -6.16 1.76 21.29
C LYS A 211 -6.45 3.20 21.74
N ASN A 212 -5.41 4.04 21.83
CA ASN A 212 -5.58 5.47 21.98
C ASN A 212 -6.02 6.06 20.64
N ILE A 213 -6.96 7.00 20.70
CA ILE A 213 -7.59 7.60 19.54
C ILE A 213 -7.11 9.04 19.40
N PHE A 214 -6.40 9.33 18.31
CA PHE A 214 -5.92 10.66 17.97
C PHE A 214 -6.89 11.27 16.96
N ILE A 215 -7.45 12.44 17.27
CA ILE A 215 -8.53 13.03 16.50
C ILE A 215 -8.14 14.45 16.07
N ALA A 216 -8.24 14.73 14.77
CA ALA A 216 -8.18 16.09 14.26
C ALA A 216 -9.54 16.78 14.45
N ASP A 217 -9.64 17.60 15.49
CA ASP A 217 -10.84 18.34 15.89
C ASP A 217 -10.85 19.70 15.15
N TYR A 218 -11.24 19.63 13.87
CA TYR A 218 -11.05 20.65 12.83
C TYR A 218 -11.51 22.06 13.27
N ASP A 219 -12.76 22.22 13.68
CA ASP A 219 -13.32 23.55 14.02
C ASP A 219 -12.82 24.06 15.38
N ASN A 220 -12.35 23.17 16.25
CA ASN A 220 -11.74 23.54 17.53
C ASN A 220 -10.22 23.79 17.41
N HIS A 221 -9.64 23.60 16.22
CA HIS A 221 -8.24 23.88 15.92
C HIS A 221 -7.26 23.18 16.86
N ARG A 222 -7.51 21.90 17.12
CA ARG A 222 -6.73 21.09 18.05
C ARG A 222 -6.66 19.64 17.61
N ILE A 223 -5.66 18.93 18.12
CA ILE A 223 -5.62 17.47 18.13
C ILE A 223 -5.89 17.01 19.55
N VAL A 224 -6.79 16.04 19.68
CA VAL A 224 -7.16 15.47 20.97
C VAL A 224 -6.86 13.97 20.98
N GLU A 225 -6.24 13.50 22.05
CA GLU A 225 -6.02 12.08 22.35
C GLU A 225 -7.09 11.58 23.32
N TRP A 226 -7.84 10.56 22.93
CA TRP A 226 -8.69 9.79 23.84
C TRP A 226 -8.00 8.47 24.17
N LYS A 227 -7.63 8.30 25.44
CA LYS A 227 -7.12 7.01 25.91
C LYS A 227 -8.23 5.95 25.90
N TYR A 228 -7.83 4.69 25.82
CA TYR A 228 -8.77 3.57 25.82
C TYR A 228 -9.74 3.66 27.03
N ASN A 229 -11.05 3.66 26.75
CA ASN A 229 -12.15 3.82 27.72
C ASN A 229 -12.19 5.15 28.50
N ALA A 230 -11.43 6.16 28.10
CA ALA A 230 -11.53 7.50 28.69
C ALA A 230 -12.86 8.17 28.36
N LYS A 231 -13.40 8.95 29.30
CA LYS A 231 -14.65 9.72 29.10
C LYS A 231 -14.42 11.09 28.46
N GLU A 232 -13.20 11.58 28.54
CA GLU A 232 -12.75 12.86 28.01
C GLU A 232 -11.36 12.70 27.40
N GLY A 233 -11.06 13.55 26.43
CA GLY A 233 -9.80 13.56 25.74
C GLY A 233 -8.81 14.51 26.40
N GLN A 234 -7.57 14.42 25.94
CA GLN A 234 -6.50 15.34 26.31
C GLN A 234 -6.04 16.09 25.07
N ILE A 235 -5.92 17.41 25.16
CA ILE A 235 -5.32 18.20 24.08
C ILE A 235 -3.83 17.87 24.04
N ILE A 236 -3.40 17.36 22.89
CA ILE A 236 -2.00 16.98 22.63
C ILE A 236 -1.34 17.90 21.61
N ALA A 237 -2.14 18.57 20.77
CA ALA A 237 -1.67 19.64 19.92
C ALA A 237 -2.70 20.74 19.67
N GLY A 238 -2.24 21.96 19.42
CA GLY A 238 -3.08 23.15 19.30
C GLY A 238 -3.78 23.50 20.62
N GLY A 239 -5.06 23.90 20.53
CA GLY A 239 -5.88 24.23 21.71
C GLY A 239 -5.70 25.65 22.27
N HIS A 240 -4.78 26.44 21.71
CA HIS A 240 -4.58 27.87 22.04
C HIS A 240 -5.35 28.80 21.09
N GLY A 241 -6.52 28.35 20.63
CA GLY A 241 -7.32 29.00 19.60
C GLY A 241 -6.69 28.91 18.21
N ARG A 242 -7.44 29.43 17.23
CA ARG A 242 -7.03 29.53 15.83
C ARG A 242 -5.77 30.39 15.67
N GLY A 243 -4.81 29.94 14.88
CA GLY A 243 -3.69 30.78 14.45
C GLY A 243 -2.58 30.00 13.76
N ASP A 244 -1.50 30.69 13.43
CA ASP A 244 -0.39 30.20 12.60
C ASP A 244 0.94 30.04 13.36
N ARG A 245 0.97 30.37 14.65
CA ARG A 245 2.13 30.12 15.52
C ARG A 245 2.47 28.63 15.59
N MET A 246 3.68 28.31 16.03
CA MET A 246 4.15 26.91 16.13
C MET A 246 3.31 26.06 17.10
N ASP A 247 2.74 26.69 18.13
CA ASP A 247 1.87 26.08 19.14
C ASP A 247 0.36 26.12 18.78
N GLN A 248 0.01 26.73 17.65
CA GLN A 248 -1.37 26.88 17.18
C GLN A 248 -1.62 26.07 15.91
N LEU A 249 -2.89 25.74 15.69
CA LEU A 249 -3.37 25.11 14.46
C LEU A 249 -4.47 25.99 13.86
N ASP A 250 -4.71 25.83 12.56
CA ASP A 250 -5.84 26.40 11.84
C ASP A 250 -6.51 25.30 11.03
N HIS A 251 -7.63 24.78 11.54
CA HIS A 251 -8.42 23.75 10.88
C HIS A 251 -7.62 22.47 10.49
N PRO A 252 -7.08 21.71 11.49
CA PRO A 252 -6.34 20.50 11.19
C PRO A 252 -7.26 19.44 10.56
N THR A 253 -6.84 18.86 9.45
CA THR A 253 -7.65 17.92 8.66
C THR A 253 -7.34 16.46 8.97
N ASP A 254 -6.09 16.16 9.32
CA ASP A 254 -5.62 14.80 9.55
C ASP A 254 -4.47 14.74 10.56
N VAL A 255 -4.31 13.57 11.17
CA VAL A 255 -3.26 13.31 12.16
C VAL A 255 -2.80 11.86 12.06
N ILE A 256 -1.49 11.64 12.11
CA ILE A 256 -0.88 10.32 12.23
C ILE A 256 0.22 10.33 13.29
N VAL A 257 0.53 9.18 13.87
CA VAL A 257 1.61 9.03 14.86
C VAL A 257 2.77 8.27 14.23
N ASP A 258 3.97 8.86 14.30
CA ASP A 258 5.20 8.16 13.97
C ASP A 258 5.57 7.21 15.11
N GLN A 259 5.41 5.91 14.85
CA GLN A 259 5.63 4.86 15.84
C GLN A 259 7.11 4.68 16.24
N GLN A 260 8.06 5.23 15.47
CA GLN A 260 9.49 5.09 15.77
C GLN A 260 9.96 6.04 16.87
N ASN A 261 9.48 7.29 16.84
CA ASN A 261 9.88 8.35 17.78
C ASN A 261 8.71 8.89 18.61
N HIS A 262 7.50 8.35 18.44
CA HIS A 262 6.26 8.77 19.09
C HIS A 262 5.86 10.24 18.82
N SER A 263 6.37 10.83 17.73
CA SER A 263 5.93 12.15 17.29
C SER A 263 4.58 12.11 16.59
N ILE A 264 3.89 13.24 16.60
CA ILE A 264 2.58 13.41 15.99
C ILE A 264 2.75 14.30 14.76
N ILE A 265 2.28 13.83 13.61
CA ILE A 265 2.35 14.57 12.34
C ILE A 265 0.94 15.02 11.99
N ILE A 266 0.78 16.31 11.75
CA ILE A 266 -0.51 16.98 11.66
C ILE A 266 -0.62 17.71 10.32
N ALA A 267 -1.74 17.49 9.64
CA ALA A 267 -2.13 18.24 8.45
C ALA A 267 -2.84 19.52 8.88
N ASP A 268 -2.11 20.63 8.93
CA ASP A 268 -2.60 21.92 9.39
C ASP A 268 -3.07 22.75 8.18
N TRP A 269 -4.27 22.40 7.69
CA TRP A 269 -4.77 22.83 6.38
C TRP A 269 -4.91 24.34 6.23
N GLY A 270 -5.42 25.04 7.24
CA GLY A 270 -5.62 26.49 7.20
C GLY A 270 -4.30 27.25 7.12
N ASN A 271 -3.26 26.72 7.77
CA ASN A 271 -1.90 27.24 7.72
C ASN A 271 -1.07 26.71 6.53
N ARG A 272 -1.65 25.83 5.71
CA ARG A 272 -1.03 25.23 4.51
C ARG A 272 0.30 24.55 4.81
N ARG A 273 0.35 23.80 5.91
CA ARG A 273 1.58 23.13 6.35
C ARG A 273 1.30 21.73 6.88
N VAL A 274 2.33 20.91 6.89
CA VAL A 274 2.41 19.69 7.69
C VAL A 274 3.39 19.94 8.81
N ILE A 275 2.95 19.80 10.05
CA ILE A 275 3.75 20.10 11.25
C ILE A 275 3.91 18.84 12.10
N GLN A 276 5.12 18.62 12.60
CA GLN A 276 5.45 17.56 13.54
C GLN A 276 5.53 18.14 14.94
N TRP A 277 4.93 17.43 15.88
CA TRP A 277 4.98 17.72 17.31
C TRP A 277 5.66 16.53 18.00
N LEU A 278 6.78 16.81 18.67
CA LEU A 278 7.47 15.84 19.51
C LEU A 278 7.63 16.46 20.90
N ASN A 279 6.86 15.96 21.86
CA ASN A 279 6.74 16.56 23.19
C ASN A 279 6.28 18.03 23.11
N GLN A 280 7.17 18.98 23.39
CA GLN A 280 6.93 20.44 23.30
C GLN A 280 7.67 21.10 22.14
N ASP A 281 8.45 20.34 21.36
CA ASP A 281 9.17 20.85 20.21
C ASP A 281 8.30 20.66 18.96
N GLN A 282 8.11 21.74 18.22
CA GLN A 282 7.38 21.72 16.95
C GLN A 282 8.32 22.02 15.79
N GLN A 283 8.14 21.29 14.71
CA GLN A 283 8.88 21.48 13.48
C GLN A 283 7.92 21.47 12.30
N ILE A 284 7.99 22.49 11.44
CA ILE A 284 7.31 22.45 10.16
C ILE A 284 8.06 21.44 9.28
N LEU A 285 7.36 20.38 8.86
CA LEU A 285 7.89 19.40 7.93
C LEU A 285 7.73 19.93 6.51
N ILE A 286 6.52 20.28 6.11
CA ILE A 286 6.21 20.68 4.74
C ILE A 286 5.44 21.99 4.78
N ASP A 287 5.83 22.96 3.96
CA ASP A 287 5.12 24.24 3.81
C ASP A 287 4.40 24.35 2.45
N ASN A 288 3.55 25.37 2.32
CA ASN A 288 2.83 25.71 1.09
C ASN A 288 2.09 24.52 0.45
N ILE A 289 1.41 23.74 1.29
CA ILE A 289 0.65 22.55 0.91
C ILE A 289 -0.75 22.58 1.49
N TYR A 290 -1.77 22.39 0.64
CA TYR A 290 -3.15 22.23 1.10
C TYR A 290 -3.41 20.77 1.48
N CYS A 291 -2.78 20.35 2.57
CA CYS A 291 -2.79 18.97 3.04
C CYS A 291 -4.18 18.55 3.53
N MET A 292 -4.76 17.51 2.92
CA MET A 292 -6.05 16.95 3.37
C MET A 292 -5.93 15.56 4.01
N GLY A 293 -4.88 14.81 3.67
CA GLY A 293 -4.68 13.46 4.15
C GLY A 293 -3.20 13.13 4.27
N LEU A 294 -2.87 12.39 5.32
CA LEU A 294 -1.54 11.92 5.64
C LEU A 294 -1.53 10.39 5.63
N ALA A 295 -0.41 9.81 5.21
CA ALA A 295 -0.12 8.40 5.43
C ALA A 295 1.39 8.22 5.60
N MET A 296 1.78 7.24 6.40
CA MET A 296 3.18 6.87 6.55
C MET A 296 3.33 5.37 6.36
N ASP A 297 4.30 4.97 5.54
CA ASP A 297 4.58 3.55 5.33
C ASP A 297 5.55 2.99 6.38
N LYS A 298 5.73 1.67 6.40
CA LYS A 298 6.65 0.99 7.32
C LYS A 298 8.12 1.41 7.20
N HIS A 299 8.50 2.04 6.08
CA HIS A 299 9.87 2.51 5.85
C HIS A 299 10.05 3.94 6.36
N GLY A 300 9.00 4.60 6.86
CA GLY A 300 9.03 5.97 7.33
C GLY A 300 8.93 7.01 6.21
N PHE A 301 8.39 6.65 5.03
CA PHE A 301 8.06 7.65 4.03
C PHE A 301 6.74 8.33 4.38
N LEU A 302 6.73 9.66 4.39
CA LEU A 302 5.53 10.46 4.60
C LEU A 302 4.87 10.78 3.25
N TYR A 303 3.61 10.42 3.11
CA TYR A 303 2.77 10.70 1.96
C TYR A 303 1.75 11.77 2.31
N VAL A 304 1.54 12.71 1.39
CA VAL A 304 0.64 13.84 1.58
C VAL A 304 -0.17 14.11 0.32
N SER A 305 -1.48 14.24 0.48
CA SER A 305 -2.37 14.73 -0.58
C SER A 305 -2.42 16.26 -0.60
N ASP A 306 -2.10 16.86 -1.74
CA ASP A 306 -2.30 18.29 -1.97
C ASP A 306 -3.63 18.49 -2.72
N TRP A 307 -4.63 18.95 -1.97
CA TRP A 307 -5.98 19.18 -2.49
C TRP A 307 -6.01 20.20 -3.63
N LYS A 308 -5.15 21.23 -3.55
CA LYS A 308 -5.17 22.34 -4.51
C LYS A 308 -4.37 21.99 -5.78
N LYS A 309 -3.27 21.25 -5.63
CA LYS A 309 -2.43 20.82 -6.76
C LYS A 309 -2.90 19.53 -7.42
N ASN A 310 -3.90 18.85 -6.85
CA ASN A 310 -4.47 17.61 -7.40
C ASN A 310 -3.42 16.49 -7.53
N GLU A 311 -2.62 16.31 -6.49
CA GLU A 311 -1.53 15.34 -6.49
C GLU A 311 -1.29 14.75 -5.10
N VAL A 312 -0.60 13.61 -5.08
CA VAL A 312 -0.04 13.03 -3.86
C VAL A 312 1.48 13.01 -4.01
N ARG A 313 2.17 13.45 -2.97
CA ARG A 313 3.62 13.49 -2.91
C ARG A 313 4.14 12.68 -1.73
N ARG A 314 5.38 12.23 -1.85
CA ARG A 314 6.11 11.44 -0.86
C ARG A 314 7.41 12.13 -0.47
N TRP A 315 7.71 12.18 0.82
CA TRP A 315 8.97 12.66 1.39
C TRP A 315 9.65 11.56 2.21
N ASN A 316 10.99 11.63 2.25
CA ASN A 316 11.77 10.97 3.29
C ASN A 316 11.66 11.78 4.57
N ILE A 317 11.31 11.14 5.68
CA ILE A 317 11.36 11.77 6.99
C ILE A 317 12.81 12.21 7.28
N GLY A 318 12.99 13.50 7.58
CA GLY A 318 14.28 14.16 7.77
C GLY A 318 14.81 14.93 6.56
N GLU A 319 14.25 14.73 5.36
CA GLU A 319 14.66 15.41 4.12
C GLU A 319 13.52 16.27 3.55
N TYR A 320 13.03 17.23 4.33
CA TYR A 320 11.82 17.98 3.97
C TYR A 320 12.07 19.29 3.21
N ASN A 321 13.33 19.69 3.02
CA ASN A 321 13.70 20.88 2.25
C ASN A 321 13.63 20.67 0.72
N ASN A 322 13.06 19.55 0.26
CA ASN A 322 12.82 19.26 -1.15
C ASN A 322 11.32 19.29 -1.46
N GLU A 323 10.97 19.45 -2.73
CA GLU A 323 9.56 19.52 -3.14
C GLU A 323 8.80 18.18 -2.98
N GLY A 324 9.44 17.11 -2.51
CA GLY A 324 8.87 15.76 -2.48
C GLY A 324 8.73 15.13 -3.86
N ILE A 325 8.57 13.81 -3.87
CA ILE A 325 8.41 13.03 -5.10
C ILE A 325 6.92 12.88 -5.39
N LYS A 326 6.48 13.29 -6.58
CA LYS A 326 5.11 13.06 -7.04
C LYS A 326 4.88 11.57 -7.29
N VAL A 327 3.87 11.01 -6.63
CA VAL A 327 3.57 9.58 -6.65
C VAL A 327 2.15 9.25 -7.13
N ALA A 328 1.23 10.23 -7.14
CA ALA A 328 -0.06 10.11 -7.82
C ALA A 328 -0.55 11.48 -8.34
N GLY A 329 -1.32 11.47 -9.42
CA GLY A 329 -1.89 12.69 -10.01
C GLY A 329 -0.87 13.70 -10.54
N GLY A 330 -1.17 14.99 -10.36
CA GLY A 330 -0.30 16.11 -10.70
C GLY A 330 -0.08 16.36 -12.19
N ASN A 331 -0.99 15.87 -13.04
CA ASN A 331 -1.06 16.14 -14.48
C ASN A 331 -2.24 17.07 -14.82
N GLY A 332 -2.51 18.03 -13.93
CA GLY A 332 -3.68 18.90 -13.96
C GLY A 332 -4.89 18.27 -13.27
N GLN A 333 -5.90 19.12 -13.02
CA GLN A 333 -7.19 18.69 -12.51
C GLN A 333 -7.97 17.98 -13.63
N GLY A 334 -8.48 16.78 -13.37
CA GLY A 334 -9.28 16.04 -14.36
C GLY A 334 -9.60 14.61 -13.92
N ASP A 335 -10.25 13.86 -14.79
CA ASP A 335 -10.78 12.51 -14.55
C ASP A 335 -9.99 11.41 -15.30
N GLN A 336 -8.92 11.75 -16.01
CA GLN A 336 -8.05 10.76 -16.64
C GLN A 336 -7.34 9.89 -15.57
N LEU A 337 -6.83 8.73 -15.96
CA LEU A 337 -6.19 7.78 -15.04
C LEU A 337 -4.85 8.27 -14.45
N ASN A 338 -4.27 9.33 -14.99
CA ASN A 338 -3.08 10.01 -14.47
C ASN A 338 -3.41 11.36 -13.81
N GLN A 339 -4.70 11.69 -13.67
CA GLN A 339 -5.20 12.93 -13.08
C GLN A 339 -6.01 12.65 -11.81
N LEU A 340 -6.12 13.70 -10.98
CA LEU A 340 -6.97 13.73 -9.79
C LEU A 340 -7.76 15.04 -9.81
N SER A 341 -8.79 15.12 -8.99
CA SER A 341 -9.61 16.31 -8.78
C SER A 341 -9.94 16.42 -7.28
N SER A 342 -9.22 17.31 -6.61
CA SER A 342 -9.34 17.57 -5.18
C SER A 342 -9.17 16.31 -4.31
N PRO A 343 -8.02 15.62 -4.36
CA PRO A 343 -7.78 14.44 -3.56
C PRO A 343 -7.86 14.76 -2.06
N THR A 344 -8.37 13.82 -1.26
CA THR A 344 -8.55 14.00 0.18
C THR A 344 -7.71 13.01 0.97
N PHE A 345 -8.30 11.95 1.53
CA PHE A 345 -7.56 10.97 2.31
C PHE A 345 -6.82 9.99 1.40
N ILE A 346 -5.76 9.41 1.95
CA ILE A 346 -4.89 8.46 1.29
C ILE A 346 -4.62 7.26 2.20
N PHE A 347 -4.34 6.12 1.58
CA PHE A 347 -3.83 4.93 2.26
C PHE A 347 -2.66 4.37 1.46
N VAL A 348 -1.65 3.83 2.14
CA VAL A 348 -0.46 3.25 1.52
C VAL A 348 -0.31 1.82 2.01
N ASP A 349 -0.25 0.87 1.07
CA ASP A 349 -0.07 -0.55 1.41
C ASP A 349 1.41 -0.93 1.59
N GLU A 350 1.64 -2.15 2.06
CA GLU A 350 2.96 -2.76 2.29
C GLU A 350 3.86 -2.81 1.05
N HIS A 351 3.29 -2.65 -0.15
CA HIS A 351 3.98 -2.60 -1.43
C HIS A 351 4.17 -1.17 -1.96
N GLN A 352 3.91 -0.16 -1.12
CA GLN A 352 3.93 1.26 -1.46
C GLN A 352 2.95 1.62 -2.58
N SER A 353 1.87 0.85 -2.75
CA SER A 353 0.75 1.29 -3.58
C SER A 353 -0.10 2.28 -2.81
N ILE A 354 -0.58 3.30 -3.51
CA ILE A 354 -1.28 4.43 -2.92
C ILE A 354 -2.73 4.40 -3.38
N TYR A 355 -3.64 4.42 -2.42
CA TYR A 355 -5.06 4.56 -2.62
C TYR A 355 -5.43 6.00 -2.30
N VAL A 356 -6.16 6.64 -3.21
CA VAL A 356 -6.48 8.07 -3.12
C VAL A 356 -7.97 8.25 -3.32
N SER A 357 -8.62 8.88 -2.35
CA SER A 357 -10.00 9.34 -2.51
C SER A 357 -10.04 10.60 -3.36
N ASP A 358 -10.40 10.39 -4.63
CA ASP A 358 -10.47 11.41 -5.67
C ASP A 358 -11.84 12.10 -5.62
N ASN A 359 -11.96 13.02 -4.66
CA ASN A 359 -13.25 13.47 -4.10
C ASN A 359 -14.22 14.00 -5.15
N ASN A 360 -13.78 14.91 -6.02
CA ASN A 360 -14.63 15.54 -7.02
C ASN A 360 -14.94 14.64 -8.22
N ASN A 361 -14.12 13.62 -8.45
CA ASN A 361 -14.39 12.60 -9.47
C ASN A 361 -15.20 11.41 -8.92
N HIS A 362 -15.52 11.42 -7.62
CA HIS A 362 -16.40 10.45 -6.98
C HIS A 362 -15.92 9.00 -7.17
N ARG A 363 -14.62 8.80 -6.97
CA ARG A 363 -13.95 7.51 -7.15
C ARG A 363 -12.80 7.36 -6.17
N VAL A 364 -12.33 6.13 -6.02
CA VAL A 364 -11.05 5.83 -5.38
C VAL A 364 -10.12 5.27 -6.44
N MET A 365 -8.89 5.79 -6.46
CA MET A 365 -7.87 5.43 -7.41
C MET A 365 -6.70 4.74 -6.70
N LYS A 366 -6.14 3.69 -7.30
CA LYS A 366 -4.92 3.01 -6.84
C LYS A 366 -3.77 3.26 -7.81
N TRP A 367 -2.64 3.74 -7.31
CA TRP A 367 -1.35 3.75 -8.03
C TRP A 367 -0.44 2.68 -7.43
N ARG A 368 0.11 1.80 -8.27
CA ARG A 368 1.26 0.99 -7.86
C ARG A 368 2.49 1.88 -7.75
N LYS A 369 3.46 1.46 -6.95
CA LYS A 369 4.77 2.12 -6.86
C LYS A 369 5.33 2.41 -8.27
N ASP A 370 5.79 3.64 -8.46
CA ASP A 370 6.38 4.17 -9.70
C ASP A 370 5.47 4.18 -10.95
N ALA A 371 4.19 3.84 -10.81
CA ALA A 371 3.24 3.85 -11.92
C ALA A 371 2.96 5.27 -12.43
N LYS A 372 2.92 5.46 -13.76
CA LYS A 372 2.58 6.74 -14.39
C LYS A 372 1.09 7.06 -14.41
N LYS A 373 0.25 6.05 -14.25
CA LYS A 373 -1.22 6.15 -14.18
C LYS A 373 -1.73 5.17 -13.13
N GLY A 374 -2.86 5.53 -12.53
CA GLY A 374 -3.57 4.68 -11.59
C GLY A 374 -4.61 3.82 -12.30
N ARG A 375 -5.40 3.13 -11.49
CA ARG A 375 -6.63 2.45 -11.90
C ARG A 375 -7.74 2.80 -10.91
N ILE A 376 -8.97 2.85 -11.40
CA ILE A 376 -10.14 2.97 -10.53
C ILE A 376 -10.29 1.65 -9.76
N VAL A 377 -10.48 1.74 -8.46
CA VAL A 377 -10.67 0.58 -7.57
C VAL A 377 -12.01 0.59 -6.82
N ALA A 378 -12.72 1.73 -6.85
CA ALA A 378 -14.07 1.86 -6.37
C ALA A 378 -14.74 3.12 -6.96
N GLY A 379 -16.05 3.08 -7.18
CA GLY A 379 -16.80 4.17 -7.81
C GLY A 379 -16.38 4.42 -9.26
N GLY A 380 -16.46 5.68 -9.71
CA GLY A 380 -16.10 6.07 -11.08
C GLY A 380 -17.25 6.04 -12.09
N ASN A 381 -18.43 5.58 -11.68
CA ASN A 381 -19.65 5.57 -12.50
C ASN A 381 -20.56 6.80 -12.23
N GLY A 382 -19.92 7.95 -11.99
CA GLY A 382 -20.58 9.20 -11.62
C GLY A 382 -20.95 9.29 -10.14
N LYS A 383 -21.50 10.45 -9.75
CA LYS A 383 -22.05 10.64 -8.41
C LYS A 383 -23.40 9.94 -8.25
N GLY A 384 -23.60 9.25 -7.14
CA GLY A 384 -24.90 8.68 -6.79
C GLY A 384 -24.82 7.72 -5.62
N GLN A 385 -25.93 7.02 -5.36
CA GLN A 385 -26.12 6.13 -4.20
C GLN A 385 -26.13 4.65 -4.58
N ASN A 386 -26.01 4.31 -5.87
CA ASN A 386 -25.92 2.92 -6.30
C ASN A 386 -24.66 2.25 -5.74
N LEU A 387 -24.63 0.92 -5.78
CA LEU A 387 -23.51 0.13 -5.25
C LEU A 387 -22.22 0.29 -6.06
N ASP A 388 -22.30 0.75 -7.30
CA ASP A 388 -21.17 1.09 -8.17
C ASP A 388 -20.78 2.59 -8.12
N GLN A 389 -21.47 3.39 -7.31
CA GLN A 389 -21.31 4.83 -7.23
C GLN A 389 -20.86 5.30 -5.85
N LEU A 390 -20.17 6.44 -5.84
CA LEU A 390 -19.80 7.17 -4.62
C LEU A 390 -20.25 8.62 -4.75
N PHE A 391 -20.32 9.36 -3.64
CA PHE A 391 -20.53 10.79 -3.63
C PHE A 391 -19.61 11.49 -2.63
N GLY A 392 -18.54 12.05 -3.18
CA GLY A 392 -17.54 12.80 -2.42
C GLY A 392 -16.81 11.92 -1.39
N PRO A 393 -16.16 10.81 -1.81
CA PRO A 393 -15.48 9.91 -0.89
C PRO A 393 -14.37 10.65 -0.13
N ARG A 394 -14.19 10.28 1.15
CA ARG A 394 -13.14 10.82 2.03
C ARG A 394 -12.22 9.72 2.52
N GLY A 395 -12.33 9.28 3.78
CA GLY A 395 -11.48 8.25 4.35
C GLY A 395 -11.44 7.00 3.47
N VAL A 396 -10.25 6.47 3.27
CA VAL A 396 -10.00 5.21 2.57
C VAL A 396 -9.00 4.42 3.41
N ILE A 397 -9.31 3.16 3.70
CA ILE A 397 -8.40 2.21 4.34
C ILE A 397 -8.54 0.86 3.64
N VAL A 398 -7.48 0.05 3.68
CA VAL A 398 -7.47 -1.27 3.06
C VAL A 398 -7.06 -2.30 4.11
N ASP A 399 -7.79 -3.41 4.17
CA ASP A 399 -7.46 -4.51 5.08
C ASP A 399 -6.43 -5.48 4.49
N ASP A 400 -6.02 -6.47 5.28
CA ASP A 400 -5.04 -7.49 4.87
C ASP A 400 -5.56 -8.44 3.76
N LEU A 401 -6.87 -8.47 3.48
CA LEU A 401 -7.44 -9.19 2.34
C LEU A 401 -7.64 -8.29 1.10
N ASN A 402 -7.05 -7.09 1.09
CA ASN A 402 -7.18 -6.09 0.03
C ASN A 402 -8.64 -5.61 -0.19
N GLN A 403 -9.50 -5.65 0.82
CA GLN A 403 -10.82 -5.02 0.78
C GLN A 403 -10.68 -3.55 1.11
N ILE A 404 -11.32 -2.71 0.31
CA ILE A 404 -11.18 -1.26 0.34
C ILE A 404 -12.40 -0.68 1.03
N TYR A 405 -12.21 -0.02 2.17
CA TYR A 405 -13.27 0.62 2.94
C TYR A 405 -13.24 2.12 2.72
N ILE A 406 -14.40 2.69 2.44
CA ILE A 406 -14.52 4.05 1.94
C ILE A 406 -15.61 4.77 2.71
N ALA A 407 -15.28 5.93 3.27
CA ALA A 407 -16.26 6.86 3.80
C ALA A 407 -16.92 7.60 2.63
N ASP A 408 -18.09 7.14 2.24
CA ASP A 408 -18.90 7.74 1.19
C ASP A 408 -19.71 8.90 1.77
N ARG A 409 -18.97 9.99 2.06
CA ARG A 409 -19.40 11.06 2.96
C ARG A 409 -20.79 11.60 2.66
N ARG A 410 -21.06 11.98 1.40
CA ARG A 410 -22.34 12.65 1.05
C ARG A 410 -23.51 11.67 0.96
N ASN A 411 -23.24 10.37 0.95
CA ASN A 411 -24.24 9.33 1.05
C ASN A 411 -24.36 8.76 2.46
N HIS A 412 -23.67 9.35 3.45
CA HIS A 412 -23.81 9.01 4.87
C HIS A 412 -23.58 7.52 5.17
N ARG A 413 -22.67 6.87 4.44
CA ARG A 413 -22.41 5.43 4.52
C ARG A 413 -20.93 5.08 4.45
N ILE A 414 -20.59 3.88 4.89
CA ILE A 414 -19.30 3.23 4.63
C ILE A 414 -19.52 2.14 3.60
N MET A 415 -18.75 2.20 2.52
CA MET A 415 -18.75 1.20 1.45
C MET A 415 -17.52 0.31 1.56
N ARG A 416 -17.66 -0.94 1.16
CA ARG A 416 -16.57 -1.90 0.98
C ARG A 416 -16.49 -2.35 -0.46
N TRP A 417 -15.29 -2.35 -1.04
CA TRP A 417 -15.02 -2.91 -2.36
C TRP A 417 -13.99 -4.03 -2.26
N CYS A 418 -14.33 -5.20 -2.78
CA CYS A 418 -13.37 -6.28 -2.94
C CYS A 418 -12.61 -6.11 -4.27
N GLU A 419 -11.31 -6.45 -4.28
CA GLU A 419 -10.50 -6.29 -5.49
C GLU A 419 -11.11 -7.04 -6.70
N GLY A 420 -11.27 -6.32 -7.81
CA GLY A 420 -11.82 -6.85 -9.06
C GLY A 420 -13.35 -6.86 -9.15
N LYS A 421 -14.07 -6.38 -8.14
CA LYS A 421 -15.52 -6.18 -8.20
C LYS A 421 -15.89 -4.83 -8.83
N GLU A 422 -16.95 -4.82 -9.62
CA GLU A 422 -17.50 -3.60 -10.24
C GLU A 422 -18.35 -2.80 -9.25
N GLU A 423 -19.05 -3.49 -8.35
CA GLU A 423 -19.89 -2.92 -7.30
C GLU A 423 -19.29 -3.18 -5.91
N GLY A 424 -19.56 -2.23 -5.01
CA GLY A 424 -19.25 -2.36 -3.59
C GLY A 424 -20.46 -2.86 -2.80
N GLU A 425 -20.25 -3.00 -1.50
CA GLU A 425 -21.26 -3.40 -0.55
C GLU A 425 -21.36 -2.34 0.55
N THR A 426 -22.58 -2.04 0.97
CA THR A 426 -22.79 -1.11 2.08
C THR A 426 -22.51 -1.84 3.39
N VAL A 427 -21.51 -1.35 4.12
CA VAL A 427 -21.10 -1.91 5.41
C VAL A 427 -21.88 -1.27 6.56
N VAL A 428 -21.92 0.05 6.56
CA VAL A 428 -22.61 0.85 7.57
C VAL A 428 -23.40 1.92 6.84
N ALA A 429 -24.66 2.12 7.22
CA ALA A 429 -25.55 3.10 6.62
C ALA A 429 -26.46 3.77 7.66
N GLU A 430 -27.16 4.80 7.22
CA GLU A 430 -28.30 5.36 7.91
C GLU A 430 -29.44 4.33 7.98
N ASN A 431 -29.70 3.75 9.15
CA ASN A 431 -30.68 2.67 9.33
C ASN A 431 -31.83 3.02 10.28
N GLY A 432 -32.19 4.30 10.45
CA GLY A 432 -33.39 4.69 11.21
C GLY A 432 -33.32 4.53 12.75
N GLU A 433 -32.39 3.75 13.30
CA GLU A 433 -32.25 3.52 14.74
C GLU A 433 -30.88 4.02 15.25
N GLY A 434 -30.86 5.11 16.05
CA GLY A 434 -29.84 5.53 17.05
C GLY A 434 -28.35 5.70 16.68
N ASN A 435 -27.85 4.94 15.70
CA ASN A 435 -26.45 4.75 15.31
C ASN A 435 -26.19 5.23 13.87
N GLN A 436 -26.99 6.19 13.40
CA GLN A 436 -26.88 6.77 12.06
C GLN A 436 -25.53 7.48 11.90
N LEU A 437 -24.81 7.17 10.83
CA LEU A 437 -23.68 7.98 10.40
C LEU A 437 -24.20 9.24 9.71
N ASN A 438 -23.52 10.36 9.92
CA ASN A 438 -23.80 11.62 9.28
C ASN A 438 -22.50 12.27 8.81
N GLY A 439 -22.27 12.21 7.50
CA GLY A 439 -21.08 12.76 6.87
C GLY A 439 -19.79 12.09 7.35
N PRO A 440 -19.64 10.75 7.27
CA PRO A 440 -18.43 10.08 7.72
C PRO A 440 -17.18 10.62 6.98
N THR A 441 -16.07 10.74 7.69
CA THR A 441 -14.83 11.32 7.15
C THR A 441 -13.65 10.35 7.28
N GLY A 442 -12.85 10.43 8.35
CA GLY A 442 -11.74 9.52 8.62
C GLY A 442 -12.19 8.11 9.02
N LEU A 443 -11.36 7.12 8.70
CA LEU A 443 -11.53 5.71 9.04
C LEU A 443 -10.22 5.17 9.60
N SER A 444 -10.29 4.27 10.58
CA SER A 444 -9.14 3.51 11.06
C SER A 444 -9.57 2.13 11.54
N PHE A 445 -8.68 1.15 11.44
CA PHE A 445 -8.79 -0.10 12.17
C PHE A 445 -7.98 -0.05 13.46
N ASP A 446 -8.37 -0.85 14.45
CA ASP A 446 -7.46 -1.30 15.50
C ASP A 446 -6.88 -2.68 15.16
N ASP A 447 -5.90 -3.14 15.95
CA ASP A 447 -5.25 -4.44 15.76
C ASP A 447 -6.20 -5.65 15.90
N GLU A 448 -7.43 -5.43 16.39
CA GLU A 448 -8.49 -6.46 16.51
C GLU A 448 -9.43 -6.47 15.28
N GLY A 449 -9.25 -5.53 14.34
CA GLY A 449 -10.12 -5.38 13.16
C GLY A 449 -11.44 -4.66 13.43
N ASN A 450 -11.56 -3.95 14.56
CA ASN A 450 -12.71 -3.08 14.80
C ASN A 450 -12.59 -1.83 13.92
N LEU A 451 -13.70 -1.41 13.32
CA LEU A 451 -13.74 -0.21 12.48
C LEU A 451 -14.10 1.00 13.31
N TYR A 452 -13.28 2.04 13.23
CA TYR A 452 -13.54 3.34 13.82
C TYR A 452 -13.87 4.34 12.71
N VAL A 453 -14.98 5.04 12.90
CA VAL A 453 -15.51 5.99 11.92
C VAL A 453 -15.64 7.35 12.57
N VAL A 454 -15.06 8.36 11.93
CA VAL A 454 -15.30 9.76 12.27
C VAL A 454 -16.67 10.17 11.73
N ASP A 455 -17.65 10.24 12.61
CA ASP A 455 -19.03 10.64 12.33
C ASP A 455 -19.16 12.17 12.48
N CYS A 456 -18.59 12.88 11.49
CA CYS A 456 -18.26 14.30 11.56
C CYS A 456 -19.42 15.21 11.97
N GLU A 457 -20.57 15.10 11.30
CA GLU A 457 -21.70 16.01 11.54
C GLU A 457 -22.41 15.70 12.86
N ASN A 458 -22.31 14.45 13.32
CA ASN A 458 -22.73 14.04 14.66
C ASN A 458 -21.66 14.30 15.74
N ARG A 459 -20.48 14.82 15.35
CA ARG A 459 -19.42 15.27 16.27
C ARG A 459 -18.96 14.18 17.23
N ARG A 460 -18.78 12.96 16.69
CA ARG A 460 -18.42 11.78 17.48
C ARG A 460 -17.55 10.81 16.69
N ILE A 461 -16.88 9.92 17.41
CA ILE A 461 -16.22 8.74 16.84
C ILE A 461 -17.05 7.51 17.20
N GLN A 462 -17.41 6.75 16.18
CA GLN A 462 -18.16 5.50 16.32
C GLN A 462 -17.23 4.30 16.12
N LYS A 463 -17.22 3.39 17.10
CA LYS A 463 -16.55 2.09 17.02
C LYS A 463 -17.55 1.01 16.64
N PHE A 464 -17.27 0.30 15.57
CA PHE A 464 -17.98 -0.89 15.12
C PHE A 464 -17.14 -2.11 15.49
N GLU A 465 -17.67 -2.97 16.36
CA GLU A 465 -16.96 -4.15 16.84
C GLU A 465 -17.14 -5.32 15.89
N ILE A 466 -16.07 -6.03 15.57
CA ILE A 466 -16.15 -7.18 14.67
C ILE A 466 -16.99 -8.30 15.30
N ILE A 467 -17.82 -8.98 14.51
CA ILE A 467 -18.50 -10.21 14.96
C ILE A 467 -17.55 -11.38 14.68
N LEU A 468 -16.97 -11.94 15.75
CA LEU A 468 -16.07 -13.10 15.71
C LEU A 468 -16.81 -14.43 15.50
#